data_AF-A0A536PC10-F1
#
_entry.id   AF-A0A536PC10-F1
#
_cell.length_a   1.000
_cell.length_b   1.000
_cell.length_c   1.000
_cell.angle_alpha   90.00
_cell.angle_beta   90.00
_cell.angle_gamma   90.00
#
_symmetry.space_group_name_H-M   'P 1'
#
loop_
_entity.id
_entity.type
_entity.pdbx_description
1 polymer ?
#
loop_
_entity_poly.entity_id
_entity_poly.type
_entity_poly.pdbx_seq_one_letter_code
_entity_poly.pdbx_strand_id
1 'polypeptide(L)' 'MATVVRIDIQTADGGRVAERYGLVFTPAFVIFDRQGHLVERLGRVDETTADRLRALAATP' A
#
# COMPACT_ATOMS: atom_id res chain seq x y z
N MET A 1 0.98 -4.78 -16.11
CA MET A 1 0.76 -5.71 -14.98
C MET A 1 1.18 -5.00 -13.71
N ALA A 2 0.35 -5.01 -12.66
CA ALA A 2 0.72 -4.45 -11.37
C ALA A 2 1.44 -5.53 -10.54
N THR A 3 2.51 -5.15 -9.84
CA THR A 3 3.23 -6.04 -8.92
C THR A 3 2.70 -5.83 -7.51
N VAL A 4 2.34 -6.92 -6.84
CA VAL A 4 1.93 -6.90 -5.44
C VAL A 4 3.01 -7.59 -4.60
N VAL A 5 3.59 -6.85 -3.65
CA VAL A 5 4.55 -7.38 -2.68
C VAL A 5 3.86 -7.42 -1.33
N ARG A 6 3.76 -8.61 -0.74
CA ARG A 6 3.29 -8.77 0.64
C ARG A 6 4.49 -8.64 1.57
N ILE A 7 4.36 -7.77 2.57
CA ILE A 7 5.38 -7.53 3.58
C ILE A 7 4.81 -7.95 4.92
N ASP A 8 5.52 -8.82 5.63
CA ASP A 8 5.23 -9.13 7.02
C ASP A 8 5.87 -8.08 7.93
N ILE A 9 5.02 -7.23 8.53
CA ILE A 9 5.45 -6.13 9.39
C ILE A 9 6.04 -6.59 10.74
N GLN A 10 5.89 -7.87 11.10
CA GLN A 10 6.47 -8.41 12.32
C GLN A 10 7.96 -8.76 12.16
N THR A 11 8.47 -8.79 10.93
CA THR A 11 9.90 -8.93 10.66
C THR A 11 10.64 -7.61 10.89
N ALA A 12 11.94 -7.65 11.18
CA ALA A 12 12.73 -6.43 11.38
C ALA A 12 12.69 -5.50 10.15
N ASP A 13 12.78 -6.06 8.94
CA ASP A 13 12.74 -5.30 7.70
C ASP A 13 11.34 -4.76 7.42
N GLY A 14 10.30 -5.56 7.65
CA GLY A 14 8.91 -5.14 7.51
C GLY A 14 8.49 -4.06 8.51
N GLY A 15 9.00 -4.13 9.74
CA GLY A 15 8.81 -3.08 10.75
C GLY A 15 9.39 -1.75 10.30
N ARG A 16 10.61 -1.74 9.73
CA ARG A 16 11.21 -0.52 9.14
C ARG A 16 10.38 0.04 7.99
N VAL A 17 9.77 -0.82 7.17
CA VAL A 17 8.83 -0.38 6.12
C VAL A 17 7.58 0.26 6.73
N ALA A 18 6.99 -0.38 7.75
CA ALA A 18 5.82 0.15 8.44
C ALA A 18 6.09 1.53 9.06
N GLU A 19 7.22 1.69 9.75
CA GLU A 19 7.65 2.97 10.31
C GLU A 19 7.86 4.04 9.22
N ARG A 20 8.59 3.68 8.15
CA ARG A 20 8.89 4.61 7.04
C ARG A 20 7.63 5.20 6.41
N TYR A 21 6.56 4.41 6.32
CA TYR A 21 5.30 4.82 5.70
C TYR A 21 4.19 5.16 6.72
N GLY A 22 4.47 5.11 8.02
CA GLY A 22 3.51 5.43 9.08
C GLY A 22 2.33 4.46 9.16
N LEU A 23 2.55 3.17 8.92
CA LEU A 23 1.51 2.14 8.96
C LEU A 23 1.33 1.65 10.41
N VAL A 24 0.17 1.95 11.01
CA VAL A 24 -0.10 1.63 12.43
C VAL A 24 -1.08 0.47 12.63
N PHE A 25 -1.57 -0.12 11.54
CA PHE A 25 -2.54 -1.22 11.56
C PHE A 25 -2.44 -2.09 10.31
N THR A 26 -2.97 -3.30 10.40
CA THR A 26 -3.06 -4.24 9.28
C THR A 26 -4.51 -4.68 9.05
N PRO A 27 -4.92 -4.99 7.79
CA PRO A 27 -4.14 -4.82 6.55
C PRO A 27 -3.96 -3.33 6.17
N ALA A 28 -2.85 -3.01 5.50
CA ALA A 28 -2.59 -1.68 4.94
C ALA A 28 -1.90 -1.80 3.57
N PHE A 29 -2.10 -0.82 2.70
CA PHE A 29 -1.50 -0.76 1.36
C PHE A 29 -0.67 0.51 1.19
N VAL A 30 0.49 0.36 0.55
CA VAL A 30 1.32 1.47 0.08
C VAL A 30 1.43 1.34 -1.42
N ILE A 31 0.96 2.35 -2.15
CA ILE A 31 0.81 2.29 -3.61
C ILE A 31 1.85 3.20 -4.24
N PHE A 32 2.56 2.66 -5.22
CA PHE A 32 3.56 3.38 -6.00
C PHE A 32 3.14 3.46 -7.46
N ASP A 33 3.52 4.54 -8.14
CA ASP A 33 3.45 4.63 -9.59
C ASP A 33 4.54 3.77 -10.25
N ARG A 34 4.59 3.74 -11.59
CA ARG A 34 5.58 2.94 -12.33
C ARG A 34 7.01 3.47 -12.19
N GLN A 35 7.17 4.74 -11.80
CA GLN A 35 8.44 5.39 -11.55
C GLN A 35 8.93 5.17 -10.11
N GLY A 36 8.09 4.57 -9.26
CA GLY A 36 8.40 4.29 -7.85
C GLY A 36 8.05 5.44 -6.91
N HIS A 37 7.29 6.44 -7.35
CA HIS A 37 6.81 7.50 -6.46
C HIS A 37 5.62 7.00 -5.64
N LEU A 38 5.59 7.38 -4.35
CA LEU A 38 4.47 7.09 -3.48
C LEU A 38 3.24 7.87 -3.96
N VAL A 39 2.18 7.14 -4.31
CA VAL A 39 0.89 7.71 -4.73
C VAL A 39 -0.02 7.85 -3.52
N GLU A 40 -0.22 6.76 -2.76
CA GLU A 40 -1.22 6.74 -1.69
C GLU A 40 -0.89 5.69 -0.62
N ARG A 41 -1.41 5.91 0.59
CA ARG A 41 -1.39 4.97 1.72
C ARG A 41 -2.82 4.68 2.16
N LEU A 42 -3.21 3.42 2.17
CA LEU A 42 -4.55 3.00 2.58
C LEU A 42 -4.43 2.17 3.84
N GLY A 43 -4.89 2.71 4.96
CA GLY A 43 -4.87 2.01 6.24
C GLY A 43 -6.14 1.23 6.50
N ARG A 44 -7.31 1.85 6.35
CA ARG A 44 -8.61 1.22 6.68
C ARG A 44 -9.20 0.62 5.42
N VAL A 45 -9.13 -0.69 5.29
CA VAL A 45 -9.70 -1.43 4.17
C VAL A 45 -11.18 -1.66 4.43
N ASP A 46 -12.01 -0.76 3.91
CA ASP A 46 -13.45 -0.92 3.78
C ASP A 46 -13.83 -1.02 2.28
N GLU A 47 -15.13 -1.09 1.98
CA GLU A 47 -15.63 -1.18 0.60
C GLU A 47 -15.13 -0.03 -0.28
N THR A 48 -14.87 1.16 0.29
CA THR A 48 -14.35 2.32 -0.45
C THR A 48 -12.90 2.14 -0.89
N THR A 49 -12.13 1.29 -0.19
CA THR A 49 -10.74 0.98 -0.53
C THR A 49 -10.64 0.17 -1.82
N ALA A 50 -11.55 -0.77 -2.02
CA ALA A 50 -11.57 -1.57 -3.25
C ALA A 50 -11.85 -0.70 -4.48
N ASP A 51 -12.80 0.23 -4.38
CA ASP A 51 -13.11 1.18 -5.46
C ASP A 51 -11.94 2.14 -5.73
N ARG A 52 -11.25 2.59 -4.67
CA ARG A 52 -10.06 3.42 -4.81
C ARG A 52 -8.93 2.70 -5.55
N LEU A 53 -8.67 1.43 -5.21
CA LEU A 53 -7.69 0.61 -5.90
C LEU A 53 -8.03 0.42 -7.39
N ARG A 54 -9.31 0.23 -7.72
CA ARG A 54 -9.78 0.15 -9.12
C ARG A 54 -9.55 1.46 -9.88
N ALA A 55 -9.88 2.60 -9.26
CA ALA A 55 -9.68 3.91 -9.87
C ALA A 55 -8.20 4.19 -10.16
N LEU A 56 -7.31 3.86 -9.23
CA LEU A 56 -5.86 3.98 -9.42
C LEU A 56 -5.36 3.09 -10.57
N ALA A 57 -5.86 1.86 -10.66
CA ALA A 57 -5.50 0.95 -11.75
C ALA A 57 -5.97 1.41 -13.14
N ALA A 58 -6.97 2.30 -13.21
CA ALA A 58 -7.48 2.88 -14.45
C ALA A 58 -6.69 4.11 -14.92
N THR A 59 -5.74 4.61 -14.12
CA THR A 59 -4.92 5.78 -14.49
C THR A 59 -3.74 5.33 -15.38
N PRO A 60 -3.51 5.94 -16.57
CA PRO A 60 -2.49 5.52 -17.53
C PRO A 60 -1.06 5.44 -16.99
#